data_AF-A0AAV8ZGX1-F1
#
_entry.id   AF-A0AAV8ZGX1-F1
#
_cell.length_a   1.000
_cell.length_b   1.000
_cell.length_c   1.000
_cell.angle_alpha   90.00
_cell.angle_beta   90.00
_cell.angle_gamma   90.00
#
_symmetry.space_group_name_H-M   'P 1'
#
loop_
_entity.id
_entity.type
_entity.pdbx_description
1 polymer ?
#
loop_
_entity_poly.entity_id
_entity_poly.type
_entity_poly.pdbx_seq_one_letter_code
_entity_poly.pdbx_strand_id
1 'polypeptide(L)'
;MSGGDYLIEICGRYLNIYGQGALRFIDKPWSPSKAHDVTTVKFNYVNFNSVAGVMCKLKHRFPNIDNLIFKETNITCIGQLNALAEIQGLTSLYIDPEGNPICEKNWRSYAVYRLAHWGLKVINNEEVC
;
A
#
# COMPACT_ATOMS: atom_id res chain seq x y z
N MET A 1 29.54 -6.80 -3.78
CA MET A 1 29.06 -5.53 -4.35
C MET A 1 27.72 -5.83 -5.02
N SER A 2 26.59 -5.45 -4.42
CA SER A 2 25.26 -5.54 -5.06
C SER A 2 24.50 -4.26 -4.79
N GLY A 3 24.71 -3.26 -5.64
CA GLY A 3 24.03 -1.97 -5.58
C GLY A 3 22.75 -1.96 -6.41
N GLY A 4 21.85 -2.94 -6.22
CA GLY A 4 20.66 -3.09 -7.08
C GLY A 4 19.46 -3.85 -6.49
N ASP A 5 19.28 -3.85 -5.16
CA ASP A 5 18.25 -4.71 -4.52
C ASP A 5 16.92 -4.00 -4.21
N TYR A 6 16.74 -2.75 -4.64
CA TYR A 6 15.51 -1.99 -4.40
C TYR A 6 15.38 -0.77 -5.31
N LEU A 7 14.13 -0.32 -5.53
CA LEU A 7 13.79 0.88 -6.28
C LEU A 7 12.62 1.61 -5.62
N ILE A 8 12.67 2.93 -5.57
CA ILE A 8 11.53 3.78 -5.24
C ILE A 8 11.47 4.94 -6.23
N GLU A 9 10.33 5.15 -6.85
CA GLU A 9 10.16 6.23 -7.81
C GLU A 9 8.70 6.70 -7.92
N ILE A 10 8.53 7.96 -8.32
CA ILE A 10 7.24 8.50 -8.72
C ILE A 10 7.16 8.43 -10.23
N CYS A 11 6.15 7.73 -10.75
CA CYS A 11 5.82 7.68 -12.17
C CYS A 11 4.36 8.11 -12.35
N GLY A 12 4.15 9.33 -12.86
CA GLY A 12 2.83 9.95 -12.88
C GLY A 12 2.26 10.09 -11.46
N ARG A 13 1.07 9.53 -11.23
CA ARG A 13 0.40 9.52 -9.91
C ARG A 13 0.74 8.29 -9.05
N TYR A 14 1.68 7.46 -9.51
CA TYR A 14 2.07 6.23 -8.84
C TYR A 14 3.39 6.42 -8.10
N LEU A 15 3.42 6.08 -6.81
CA LEU A 15 4.65 5.78 -6.09
C LEU A 15 4.90 4.28 -6.18
N ASN A 16 5.93 3.89 -6.93
CA ASN A 16 6.32 2.49 -7.05
C ASN A 16 7.44 2.18 -6.07
N ILE A 17 7.25 1.13 -5.27
CA ILE A 17 8.19 0.67 -4.24
C ILE A 17 8.51 -0.79 -4.56
N TYR A 18 9.79 -1.09 -4.77
CA TYR A 18 10.29 -2.41 -5.07
C TYR A 18 11.38 -2.79 -4.09
N GLY A 19 11.24 -3.97 -3.46
CA GLY A 19 12.24 -4.54 -2.58
C GLY A 19 12.33 -3.85 -1.22
N GLN A 20 12.70 -4.62 -0.20
CA GLN A 20 12.69 -4.18 1.20
C GLN A 20 13.51 -2.93 1.47
N GLY A 21 14.62 -2.76 0.74
CA GLY A 21 15.49 -1.61 0.87
C GLY A 21 14.79 -0.29 0.58
N ALA A 22 13.76 -0.27 -0.28
CA ALA A 22 13.08 0.95 -0.72
C ALA A 22 12.30 1.67 0.40
N LEU A 23 11.80 0.95 1.41
CA LEU A 23 10.96 1.54 2.46
C LEU A 23 11.70 2.61 3.27
N ARG A 24 13.03 2.51 3.42
CA ARG A 24 13.84 3.53 4.12
C ARG A 24 13.88 4.88 3.40
N PHE A 25 13.45 4.94 2.15
CA PHE A 25 13.48 6.15 1.31
C PHE A 25 12.13 6.88 1.28
N ILE A 26 11.06 6.31 1.86
CA ILE A 26 9.75 6.97 1.95
C ILE A 26 9.87 8.34 2.62
N ASP A 27 10.65 8.42 3.70
CA ASP A 27 10.79 9.62 4.52
C ASP A 27 11.85 10.61 4.00
N LYS A 28 12.47 10.33 2.85
CA LYS A 28 13.38 11.30 2.23
C LYS A 28 12.62 12.52 1.73
N PRO A 29 13.31 13.66 1.54
CA PRO A 29 12.71 14.82 0.90
C PRO A 29 12.24 14.48 -0.52
N TRP A 30 10.96 14.71 -0.79
CA TRP A 30 10.36 14.65 -2.12
C TRP A 30 10.02 16.07 -2.59
N SER A 31 9.95 16.26 -3.91
CA SER A 31 9.36 17.48 -4.46
C SER A 31 7.90 17.59 -3.97
N PRO A 32 7.50 18.68 -3.29
CA PRO A 32 6.16 18.79 -2.73
C PRO A 32 5.06 18.64 -3.79
N SER A 33 5.21 19.29 -4.95
CA SER A 33 4.24 19.16 -6.04
C SER A 33 4.09 17.70 -6.49
N LYS A 34 5.21 17.02 -6.78
CA LYS A 34 5.17 15.60 -7.18
C LYS A 34 4.58 14.70 -6.10
N ALA A 35 4.87 14.96 -4.83
CA ALA A 35 4.35 14.16 -3.72
C ALA A 35 2.83 14.34 -3.55
N HIS A 36 2.31 15.55 -3.76
CA HIS A 36 0.87 15.82 -3.77
C HIS A 36 0.15 15.21 -4.98
N ASP A 37 0.84 15.02 -6.11
CA ASP A 37 0.25 14.37 -7.30
C ASP A 37 0.10 12.85 -7.13
N VAL A 38 0.79 12.24 -6.15
CA VAL A 38 0.68 10.80 -5.89
C VAL A 38 -0.68 10.48 -5.26
N THR A 39 -1.44 9.63 -5.93
CA THR A 39 -2.72 9.08 -5.43
C THR A 39 -2.65 7.57 -5.18
N THR A 40 -1.71 6.89 -5.82
CA THR A 40 -1.58 5.43 -5.76
C THR A 40 -0.20 4.99 -5.32
N VAL A 41 -0.12 4.06 -4.37
CA VAL A 41 1.15 3.44 -3.94
C VAL A 41 1.15 1.97 -4.30
N LYS A 42 2.22 1.50 -4.96
CA LYS A 42 2.44 0.10 -5.32
C LYS A 42 3.60 -0.47 -4.53
N PHE A 43 3.30 -1.48 -3.73
CA PHE A 43 4.29 -2.26 -2.99
C PHE A 43 4.54 -3.57 -3.73
N ASN A 44 5.80 -3.80 -4.11
CA ASN A 44 6.23 -4.97 -4.86
C ASN A 44 7.41 -5.63 -4.14
N TYR A 45 7.33 -6.93 -3.88
CA TYR A 45 8.45 -7.70 -3.30
C TYR A 45 8.91 -7.14 -1.93
N VAL A 46 7.97 -6.68 -1.11
CA VAL A 46 8.21 -6.13 0.23
C VAL A 46 7.32 -6.83 1.25
N ASN A 47 7.87 -7.27 2.39
CA ASN A 47 7.06 -7.88 3.43
C ASN A 47 6.10 -6.85 4.04
N PHE A 48 4.83 -7.22 4.13
CA PHE A 48 3.77 -6.35 4.61
C PHE A 48 4.01 -5.85 6.04
N ASN A 49 4.64 -6.64 6.92
CA ASN A 49 4.93 -6.17 8.28
C ASN A 49 5.88 -4.96 8.27
N SER A 50 6.82 -4.93 7.33
CA SER A 50 7.69 -3.78 7.10
C SER A 50 6.93 -2.58 6.55
N VAL A 51 5.98 -2.83 5.64
CA VAL A 51 5.08 -1.79 5.08
C VAL A 51 4.18 -1.19 6.16
N ALA A 52 3.59 -2.02 7.03
CA ALA A 52 2.76 -1.58 8.14
C ALA A 52 3.50 -0.59 9.06
N GLY A 53 4.80 -0.83 9.30
CA GLY A 53 5.64 0.06 10.12
C GLY A 53 5.93 1.44 9.51
N VAL A 54 5.63 1.66 8.22
CA VAL A 54 5.87 2.95 7.53
C VAL A 54 4.60 3.63 7.03
N MET A 55 3.42 3.05 7.28
CA MET A 55 2.15 3.51 6.73
C MET A 55 1.80 4.95 7.13
N CYS A 56 2.00 5.30 8.41
CA CYS A 56 1.78 6.66 8.91
C CYS A 56 2.72 7.69 8.22
N LYS A 57 4.01 7.35 8.07
CA LYS A 57 5.00 8.20 7.38
C LYS A 57 4.65 8.38 5.92
N LEU A 58 4.19 7.31 5.27
CA LEU A 58 3.74 7.33 3.89
C LEU A 58 2.59 8.33 3.70
N LYS A 59 1.55 8.27 4.52
CA LYS A 59 0.43 9.23 4.45
C LYS A 59 0.85 10.67 4.68
N HIS A 60 1.78 10.88 5.62
CA HIS A 60 2.31 12.23 5.87
C HIS A 60 3.11 12.78 4.69
N ARG A 61 3.90 11.94 3.99
CA ARG A 61 4.71 12.35 2.85
C ARG A 61 3.91 12.49 1.56
N PHE A 62 2.89 11.67 1.38
CA PHE A 62 2.03 11.64 0.20
C PHE A 62 0.57 11.82 0.65
N PRO A 63 0.13 13.06 0.93
CA PRO A 63 -1.14 13.31 1.61
C PRO A 63 -2.37 12.84 0.80
N ASN A 64 -2.26 12.82 -0.51
CA ASN A 64 -3.36 12.52 -1.43
C ASN A 64 -3.48 11.04 -1.80
N ILE A 65 -2.69 10.15 -1.16
CA ILE A 65 -2.83 8.71 -1.39
C ILE A 65 -4.17 8.20 -0.86
N ASP A 66 -4.86 7.47 -1.72
CA ASP A 66 -6.14 6.85 -1.47
C ASP A 66 -6.25 5.47 -2.15
N ASN A 67 -5.25 5.05 -2.92
CA ASN A 67 -5.19 3.76 -3.57
C ASN A 67 -3.92 2.98 -3.14
N LEU A 68 -4.08 1.73 -2.70
CA LEU A 68 -2.96 0.85 -2.36
C LEU A 68 -2.98 -0.44 -3.19
N ILE A 69 -1.81 -0.84 -3.67
CA ILE A 69 -1.60 -2.06 -4.45
C ILE A 69 -0.49 -2.88 -3.81
N PHE A 70 -0.77 -4.15 -3.53
CA PHE A 70 0.14 -5.09 -2.89
C PHE A 70 0.42 -6.28 -3.81
N LYS A 71 1.67 -6.41 -4.29
CA LYS A 71 2.13 -7.55 -5.09
C LYS A 71 3.28 -8.25 -4.38
N GLU A 72 3.14 -9.56 -4.16
CA GLU A 72 4.14 -10.40 -3.51
C GLU A 72 4.62 -9.81 -2.17
N THR A 73 3.65 -9.41 -1.33
CA THR A 73 3.94 -8.73 -0.05
C THR A 73 3.82 -9.61 1.18
N ASN A 74 3.50 -10.89 1.00
CA ASN A 74 3.39 -11.87 2.07
C ASN A 74 2.38 -11.44 3.16
N ILE A 75 1.21 -10.93 2.74
CA ILE A 75 0.08 -10.75 3.64
C ILE A 75 -0.51 -12.13 3.91
N THR A 76 -0.46 -12.58 5.15
CA THR A 76 -0.80 -13.96 5.53
C THR A 76 -2.03 -14.04 6.43
N CYS A 77 -2.37 -12.98 7.16
CA CYS A 77 -3.46 -13.01 8.13
C CYS A 77 -4.34 -11.75 8.08
N ILE A 78 -5.62 -11.93 8.40
CA ILE A 78 -6.65 -10.89 8.33
C ILE A 78 -6.29 -9.68 9.21
N GLY A 79 -5.70 -9.93 10.39
CA GLY A 79 -5.31 -8.88 11.33
C GLY A 79 -4.26 -7.89 10.80
N GLN A 80 -3.48 -8.27 9.78
CA GLN A 80 -2.52 -7.34 9.14
C GLN A 80 -3.22 -6.16 8.47
N LEU A 81 -4.44 -6.36 7.97
CA LEU A 81 -5.21 -5.30 7.29
C LEU A 81 -5.55 -4.12 8.22
N ASN A 82 -5.44 -4.29 9.54
CA ASN A 82 -5.59 -3.20 10.51
C ASN A 82 -4.63 -2.03 10.23
N ALA A 83 -3.42 -2.33 9.77
CA ALA A 83 -2.42 -1.30 9.49
C ALA A 83 -2.84 -0.36 8.34
N LEU A 84 -3.79 -0.78 7.49
CA LEU A 84 -4.29 0.06 6.39
C LEU A 84 -5.13 1.24 6.88
N ALA A 85 -5.62 1.21 8.12
CA ALA A 85 -6.38 2.32 8.73
C ALA A 85 -5.54 3.60 8.92
N GLU A 86 -4.21 3.50 8.87
CA GLU A 86 -3.31 4.66 8.88
C GLU A 86 -3.45 5.52 7.61
N ILE A 87 -4.01 4.97 6.53
CA ILE A 87 -4.31 5.69 5.30
C ILE A 87 -5.76 6.17 5.34
N GLN A 88 -6.00 7.27 6.05
CA GLN A 88 -7.31 7.92 6.07
C GLN A 88 -7.71 8.36 4.66
N GLY A 89 -8.94 8.05 4.26
CA GLY A 89 -9.43 8.30 2.90
C GLY A 89 -9.09 7.20 1.89
N LEU A 90 -8.65 6.01 2.33
CA LEU A 90 -8.39 4.87 1.43
C LEU A 90 -9.66 4.49 0.65
N THR A 91 -9.67 4.70 -0.66
CA THR A 91 -10.81 4.43 -1.56
C THR A 91 -10.67 3.12 -2.33
N SER A 92 -9.44 2.65 -2.58
CA SER A 92 -9.18 1.42 -3.33
C SER A 92 -8.07 0.58 -2.71
N LEU A 93 -8.31 -0.72 -2.63
CA LEU A 93 -7.35 -1.72 -2.17
C LEU A 93 -7.23 -2.84 -3.20
N TYR A 94 -6.02 -3.07 -3.72
CA TYR A 94 -5.71 -4.24 -4.53
C TYR A 94 -4.67 -5.11 -3.82
N ILE A 95 -5.00 -6.37 -3.59
CA ILE A 95 -4.07 -7.40 -3.10
C ILE A 95 -3.99 -8.49 -4.16
N ASP A 96 -2.82 -8.63 -4.77
CA ASP A 96 -2.57 -9.66 -5.76
C ASP A 96 -2.63 -11.05 -5.11
N PRO A 97 -3.34 -12.04 -5.67
CA PRO A 97 -3.32 -13.40 -5.14
C PRO A 97 -1.92 -14.02 -5.08
N GLU A 98 -1.03 -13.64 -6.00
CA GLU A 98 0.34 -14.14 -6.02
C GLU A 98 1.18 -13.52 -4.90
N GLY A 99 1.77 -14.40 -4.08
CA GLY A 99 2.62 -14.01 -2.95
C GLY A 99 1.87 -13.32 -1.79
N ASN A 100 0.54 -13.42 -1.73
CA ASN A 100 -0.27 -12.97 -0.58
C ASN A 100 -1.25 -14.07 -0.13
N PRO A 101 -0.83 -14.99 0.78
CA PRO A 101 -1.66 -16.11 1.24
C PRO A 101 -3.00 -15.72 1.90
N ILE A 102 -3.18 -14.45 2.28
CA ILE A 102 -4.48 -13.94 2.74
C ILE A 102 -5.58 -14.14 1.71
N CYS A 103 -5.26 -14.16 0.41
CA CYS A 103 -6.22 -14.33 -0.69
C CYS A 103 -6.92 -15.70 -0.70
N GLU A 104 -6.37 -16.69 0.00
CA GLU A 104 -7.00 -18.00 0.21
C GLU A 104 -8.06 -17.99 1.32
N LYS A 105 -8.25 -16.85 2.00
CA LYS A 105 -9.15 -16.67 3.16
C LYS A 105 -10.30 -15.73 2.81
N ASN A 106 -11.34 -15.70 3.65
CA ASN A 106 -12.41 -14.71 3.54
C ASN A 106 -11.98 -13.36 4.16
N TRP A 107 -11.03 -12.68 3.51
CA TRP A 107 -10.47 -11.40 4.00
C TRP A 107 -11.24 -10.17 3.50
N ARG A 108 -11.90 -10.28 2.34
CA ARG A 108 -12.58 -9.16 1.68
C ARG A 108 -13.68 -8.56 2.56
N SER A 109 -14.51 -9.41 3.15
CA SER A 109 -15.58 -9.00 4.07
C SER A 109 -15.03 -8.24 5.29
N TYR A 110 -13.91 -8.69 5.85
CA TYR A 110 -13.21 -8.00 6.91
C TYR A 110 -12.63 -6.65 6.47
N ALA A 111 -12.01 -6.58 5.29
CA ALA A 111 -11.49 -5.33 4.73
C ALA A 111 -12.59 -4.28 4.58
N VAL A 112 -13.76 -4.66 4.06
CA VAL A 112 -14.94 -3.79 3.99
C VAL A 112 -15.33 -3.31 5.38
N TYR A 113 -15.59 -4.23 6.32
CA TYR A 113 -15.99 -3.87 7.68
C TYR A 113 -14.99 -2.91 8.35
N ARG A 114 -13.68 -3.14 8.17
CA ARG A 114 -12.65 -2.34 8.81
C ARG A 114 -12.34 -1.02 8.13
N LEU A 115 -12.54 -0.90 6.82
CA LEU A 115 -12.04 0.24 6.04
C LEU A 115 -13.16 1.05 5.38
N ALA A 116 -14.42 0.58 5.40
CA ALA A 116 -15.55 1.30 4.81
C ALA A 116 -15.74 2.71 5.41
N HIS A 117 -15.52 2.87 6.72
CA HIS A 117 -15.61 4.18 7.37
C HIS A 117 -14.53 5.18 6.90
N TRP A 118 -13.46 4.70 6.26
CA TRP A 118 -12.45 5.52 5.61
C TRP A 118 -12.75 5.82 4.14
N GLY A 119 -13.82 5.26 3.58
CA GLY A 119 -14.25 5.51 2.21
C GLY A 119 -13.85 4.43 1.20
N LEU A 120 -13.52 3.21 1.66
CA LEU A 120 -13.19 2.09 0.77
C LEU A 120 -14.39 1.76 -0.14
N LYS A 121 -14.19 1.84 -1.45
CA LYS A 121 -15.21 1.65 -2.50
C LYS A 121 -14.88 0.51 -3.46
N VAL A 122 -13.59 0.18 -3.61
CA VAL A 122 -13.12 -0.82 -4.57
C VAL A 122 -12.15 -1.76 -3.88
N ILE A 123 -12.37 -3.07 -4.04
CA ILE A 123 -11.41 -4.10 -3.67
C ILE A 123 -11.14 -4.98 -4.89
N ASN A 124 -9.85 -5.17 -5.22
CA ASN A 124 -9.43 -6.03 -6.34
C ASN A 124 -10.20 -5.73 -7.65
N ASN A 125 -10.38 -4.44 -7.98
CA ASN A 125 -11.10 -3.93 -9.15
C ASN A 125 -12.62 -4.17 -9.17
N GLU A 126 -13.20 -4.64 -8.08
CA GLU A 126 -14.64 -4.83 -7.92
C GLU A 126 -15.16 -3.84 -6.87
N GLU A 127 -16.30 -3.21 -7.15
CA GLU A 127 -16.98 -2.35 -6.19
C GLU A 127 -17.38 -3.13 -4.93
N VAL A 128 -17.31 -2.45 -3.78
CA VAL A 128 -17.84 -2.95 -2.51
C VAL A 128 -19.07 -2.12 -2.18
N CYS A 129 -20.22 -2.68 -2.53
CA CYS A 129 -21.56 -2.12 -2.38
C CYS A 129 -22.02 -2.12 -0.92
#